data_AF-A0A967JSZ2-F1
#
_entry.id   AF-A0A967JSZ2-F1
#
_cell.length_a   1.000
_cell.length_b   1.000
_cell.length_c   1.000
_cell.angle_alpha   90.00
_cell.angle_beta   90.00
_cell.angle_gamma   90.00
#
_symmetry.space_group_name_H-M   'P 1'
#
loop_
_entity.id
_entity.type
_entity.pdbx_description
1 polymer ?
#
loop_
_entity_poly.entity_id
_entity_poly.type
_entity_poly.pdbx_seq_one_letter_code
_entity_poly.pdbx_strand_id
1 'polypeptide(L)' 'MRYKVVATIVLATLVVIFVLQNTEVVEVRFLLWGFDVPRAPMIFAVLIIGVVLGWLWRGRARRG' A
#
# COMPACT_ATOMS: atom_id res chain seq x y z
N MET A 1 9.63 -6.79 26.76
CA MET A 1 8.62 -7.62 26.05
C MET A 1 7.25 -6.94 26.04
N ARG A 2 6.64 -6.61 27.20
CA ARG A 2 5.32 -5.96 27.28
C ARG A 2 5.16 -4.68 26.44
N TYR A 3 6.13 -3.76 26.50
CA TYR A 3 6.05 -2.49 25.76
C TYR A 3 6.08 -2.68 24.23
N LYS A 4 6.80 -3.70 23.73
CA LYS A 4 6.83 -4.02 22.30
C LYS A 4 5.46 -4.52 21.84
N VAL A 5 4.84 -5.41 22.62
CA VAL A 5 3.49 -5.93 22.33
C VAL A 5 2.45 -4.81 22.35
N VAL A 6 2.48 -3.95 23.37
CA VAL A 6 1.58 -2.78 23.45
C VAL A 6 1.81 -1.84 22.27
N ALA A 7 3.06 -1.51 21.93
CA ALA A 7 3.37 -0.68 20.78
C ALA A 7 2.89 -1.30 19.46
N THR A 8 3.05 -2.61 19.27
CA THR A 8 2.55 -3.32 18.09
C THR A 8 1.04 -3.26 17.99
N ILE A 9 0.32 -3.47 19.11
CA ILE A 9 -1.16 -3.39 19.14
C ILE A 9 -1.61 -1.96 18.80
N VAL A 10 -1.00 -0.95 19.43
CA VAL A 10 -1.32 0.46 19.16
C VAL A 10 -1.09 0.80 17.69
N LEU A 11 0.05 0.41 17.12
CA LEU A 11 0.35 0.65 15.72
C LEU A 11 -0.63 -0.08 14.78
N ALA A 12 -0.97 -1.34 15.08
CA ALA A 12 -1.95 -2.09 14.29
C ALA A 12 -3.33 -1.42 14.33
N THR A 13 -3.79 -0.97 15.50
CA THR A 13 -5.04 -0.23 15.64
C THR A 13 -5.02 1.07 14.85
N LEU A 14 -3.92 1.83 14.91
CA LEU A 14 -3.76 3.07 14.13
C LEU A 14 -3.80 2.82 12.62
N VAL A 15 -3.19 1.72 12.14
CA VAL A 15 -3.27 1.31 10.73
C VAL A 15 -4.71 1.01 10.33
N VAL A 16 -5.46 0.27 11.16
CA VAL A 16 -6.88 -0.03 10.88
C VAL A 16 -7.71 1.25 10.82
N ILE A 17 -7.54 2.16 11.79
CA ILE A 17 -8.24 3.45 11.80
C ILE A 17 -7.88 4.26 10.57
N PHE A 18 -6.59 4.34 10.20
CA PHE A 18 -6.13 5.04 9.01
C PHE A 18 -6.79 4.48 7.75
N VAL A 19 -6.84 3.15 7.59
CA VAL A 19 -7.50 2.51 6.45
C VAL A 19 -8.99 2.87 6.43
N LEU A 20 -9.71 2.69 7.54
CA LEU A 20 -11.15 2.97 7.62
C LEU A 20 -11.49 4.44 7.34
N GLN A 21 -10.70 5.38 7.89
CA GLN A 21 -10.87 6.81 7.64
C GLN A 21 -10.57 7.19 6.19
N ASN A 22 -9.66 6.48 5.53
CA ASN A 22 -9.24 6.75 4.16
C ASN A 22 -9.82 5.73 3.16
N THR A 23 -10.98 5.12 3.50
CA THR A 23 -11.72 4.17 2.65
C THR A 23 -12.61 4.89 1.62
N GLU A 24 -12.43 6.19 1.41
CA GLU A 24 -13.19 6.89 0.38
C GLU A 24 -12.93 6.27 -0.99
N VAL A 25 -14.02 5.83 -1.62
CA VAL A 25 -14.00 5.16 -2.92
C VAL A 25 -13.74 6.22 -3.97
N VAL A 26 -12.71 6.01 -4.78
CA VAL A 26 -12.42 6.82 -5.95
C VAL A 26 -12.57 6.00 -7.21
N GLU A 27 -13.12 6.65 -8.23
CA GLU A 27 -13.13 6.10 -9.57
C GLU A 27 -11.74 6.24 -10.20
N VAL A 28 -11.17 5.12 -10.61
CA VAL A 28 -9.92 5.08 -11.39
C VAL A 28 -10.28 4.80 -12.83
N ARG A 29 -10.04 5.78 -13.72
CA ARG A 29 -10.20 5.62 -15.17
C ARG A 29 -8.87 5.25 -15.81
N PHE A 30 -8.78 4.03 -16.33
CA PHE A 30 -7.63 3.54 -17.08
C PHE A 30 -7.99 3.34 -18.55
N LEU A 31 -7.60 4.31 -19.39
CA LEU A 31 -7.92 4.39 -20.82
C LEU A 31 -9.43 4.27 -21.10
N LEU A 32 -9.93 3.04 -21.31
CA LEU A 32 -11.32 2.73 -21.63
C LEU A 32 -12.09 2.09 -20.47
N TRP A 33 -11.43 1.79 -19.36
CA TRP A 33 -12.02 1.09 -18.21
C TRP A 33 -12.08 1.99 -16.98
N GLY A 34 -13.18 1.90 -16.24
CA GLY A 34 -13.36 2.57 -14.95
C GLY A 34 -13.61 1.53 -13.87
N PHE A 35 -12.92 1.67 -12.73
CA PHE A 35 -13.14 0.82 -11.57
C PHE A 35 -13.11 1.65 -10.29
N ASP A 36 -14.01 1.31 -9.37
CA ASP A 36 -14.09 1.93 -8.06
C ASP A 36 -13.17 1.21 -7.08
N VAL A 37 -12.22 1.94 -6.50
CA VAL A 37 -11.26 1.40 -5.54
C VAL A 37 -11.14 2.34 -4.33
N PRO A 38 -11.07 1.82 -3.10
CA PRO A 38 -10.78 2.66 -1.93
C PRO A 38 -9.38 3.28 -2.03
N ARG A 39 -9.26 4.59 -1.78
CA ARG A 39 -8.01 5.35 -1.95
C ARG A 39 -6.80 4.78 -1.20
N ALA A 40 -6.95 4.51 0.09
CA ALA A 40 -5.83 4.06 0.92
C ALA A 40 -5.17 2.75 0.43
N PRO A 41 -5.90 1.63 0.25
CA PRO A 41 -5.29 0.40 -0.25
C PRO A 41 -4.75 0.55 -1.67
N MET A 42 -5.35 1.41 -2.50
CA MET A 42 -4.83 1.72 -3.84
C MET A 42 -3.43 2.33 -3.78
N ILE A 43 -3.21 3.34 -2.92
CA ILE A 43 -1.90 4.00 -2.77
C ILE A 43 -0.84 3.00 -2.29
N PHE A 44 -1.17 2.17 -1.30
CA PHE A 44 -0.24 1.13 -0.82
C PHE A 44 0.08 0.10 -1.90
N ALA A 45 -0.92 -0.36 -2.65
CA ALA A 45 -0.71 -1.33 -3.73
C ALA A 45 0.22 -0.77 -4.82
N VAL A 46 -0.02 0.46 -5.28
CA VAL A 46 0.83 1.13 -6.28
C VAL A 46 2.26 1.27 -5.78
N LEU A 47 2.44 1.64 -4.52
CA LEU A 47 3.77 1.82 -3.92
C LEU A 47 4.53 0.49 -3.81
N ILE A 48 3.87 -0.59 -3.37
CA ILE A 48 4.44 -1.93 -3.33
C ILE A 48 4.84 -2.38 -4.73
N ILE A 49 3.97 -2.22 -5.73
CA ILE A 49 4.26 -2.57 -7.13
C ILE A 49 5.49 -1.81 -7.62
N GLY A 50 5.55 -0.49 -7.39
CA GLY A 50 6.70 0.34 -7.77
C GLY A 50 8.01 -0.11 -7.12
N VAL A 51 8.00 -0.45 -5.83
CA VAL A 51 9.17 -0.97 -5.10
C VAL A 51 9.61 -2.32 -5.67
N VAL A 52 8.67 -3.25 -5.89
CA VAL A 52 8.95 -4.58 -6.44
C VAL A 52 9.54 -4.47 -7.85
N LEU A 53 8.91 -3.67 -8.74
CA LEU A 53 9.41 -3.45 -10.10
C LEU A 53 10.81 -2.81 -10.09
N GLY A 54 11.03 -1.79 -9.24
CA GLY A 54 12.33 -1.15 -9.10
C GLY A 54 13.41 -2.09 -8.57
N TRP A 55 13.05 -3.02 -7.67
CA TRP A 55 13.99 -4.02 -7.16
C TRP A 55 14.32 -5.08 -8.21
N LEU A 56 13.32 -5.58 -8.94
CA LEU A 56 13.51 -6.52 -10.06
C LEU A 56 14.40 -5.91 -11.15
N TRP A 57 14.18 -4.63 -11.51
CA TRP A 57 15.00 -3.92 -12.48
C TRP A 57 16.45 -3.78 -12.03
N ARG A 58 16.70 -3.35 -10.78
CA ARG A 58 18.07 -3.26 -10.23
C ARG A 58 18.74 -4.64 -10.10
N GLY A 59 17.97 -5.68 -9.79
CA GLY A 59 18.45 -7.06 -9.74
C GLY A 59 18.94 -7.56 -11.10
N ARG A 60 18.32 -7.11 -12.20
CA ARG A 60 18.75 -7.42 -13.56
C ARG A 60 19.93 -6.56 -14.03
N ALA A 61 19.98 -5.29 -13.65
CA ALA A 61 21.07 -4.37 -14.00
C ALA A 61 22.41 -4.65 -13.29
N ARG A 62 22.42 -5.41 -12.18
CA ARG A 62 23.65 -5.82 -11.47
C ARG A 62 24.24 -7.15 -11.97
N ARG A 63 23.59 -7.83 -12.91
CA ARG A 63 23.96 -9.17 -13.41
C ARG A 63 24.39 -9.18 -14.89
N GLY A 64 24.44 -8.03 -15.56
CA GLY A 64 24.99 -7.87 -16.91
C GLY A 64 26.12 -6.86 -16.87
#